data_AF-K2DBJ0-F1
#
_entry.id   AF-K2DBJ0-F1
#
_cell.length_a   1.000
_cell.length_b   1.000
_cell.length_c   1.000
_cell.angle_alpha   90.00
_cell.angle_beta   90.00
_cell.angle_gamma   90.00
#
_symmetry.space_group_name_H-M   'P 1'
#
loop_
_entity.id
_entity.type
_entity.pdbx_description
1 polymer ?
#
loop_
_entity_poly.entity_id
_entity_poly.type
_entity_poly.pdbx_seq_one_letter_code
_entity_poly.pdbx_strand_id
1 'polypeptide(L)' 'MRLGKAGRKRYLGFRPHVRGVAMANPKKDHPHAGKYGTTGIGRPAPLSPWGWKTRGVKSRKRVHTDYTIVKKREKKKR' A
#
# COMPACT_ATOMS: atom_id res chain seq x y z
N MET A 1 7.33 18.96 1.80
CA MET A 1 7.74 19.49 0.48
C MET A 1 6.66 19.21 -0.55
N ARG A 2 6.25 20.23 -1.30
CA ARG A 2 5.32 20.11 -2.44
C ARG A 2 6.14 20.19 -3.72
N LEU A 3 6.13 19.14 -4.55
CA LEU A 3 7.02 19.01 -5.73
C LEU A 3 6.62 19.88 -6.95
N GLY A 4 5.52 20.62 -6.86
CA GLY A 4 5.01 21.47 -7.93
C GLY A 4 4.38 20.68 -9.08
N LYS A 5 5.19 20.10 -9.97
CA LYS A 5 4.77 19.40 -11.19
C LYS A 5 5.14 17.91 -11.19
N ALA A 6 4.38 17.10 -11.93
CA ALA A 6 4.62 15.66 -12.05
C ALA A 6 6.03 15.33 -12.58
N GLY A 7 6.56 16.14 -13.50
CA GLY A 7 7.90 15.95 -14.07
C GLY A 7 9.04 16.01 -13.04
N ARG A 8 8.90 16.80 -11.96
CA ARG A 8 9.94 16.87 -10.92
C ARG A 8 10.10 15.52 -10.19
N LYS A 9 9.00 14.79 -10.00
CA LYS A 9 9.01 13.44 -9.42
C LYS A 9 9.69 12.42 -10.35
N ARG A 10 9.52 12.59 -11.67
CA ARG A 10 10.19 11.75 -12.69
C ARG A 10 11.72 11.96 -12.69
N TYR A 11 12.20 13.18 -12.52
CA TYR A 11 13.64 13.45 -12.40
C TYR A 11 14.29 12.83 -11.16
N LEU A 12 13.50 12.57 -10.12
CA LEU A 12 13.94 11.84 -8.93
C LEU A 12 13.87 10.30 -9.09
N GLY A 13 13.64 9.80 -10.31
CA GLY A 13 13.57 8.36 -10.61
C GLY A 13 12.23 7.69 -10.28
N PHE A 14 11.24 8.43 -9.77
CA PHE A 14 9.93 7.84 -9.46
C PHE A 14 9.04 7.77 -10.69
N ARG A 15 8.57 6.56 -10.99
CA ARG A 15 7.59 6.30 -12.05
C ARG A 15 6.15 6.52 -11.54
N PRO A 16 5.18 6.83 -12.42
CA PRO A 16 3.77 6.86 -12.04
C PRO A 16 3.32 5.46 -11.61
N HIS A 17 2.47 5.40 -10.57
CA HIS A 17 1.84 4.17 -10.10
C HIS A 17 0.34 4.24 -10.35
N VAL A 18 -0.25 3.13 -10.80
CA VAL A 18 -1.69 3.00 -11.07
C VAL A 18 -2.39 2.51 -9.80
N ARG A 19 -3.57 3.08 -9.49
CA ARG A 19 -4.40 2.61 -8.36
C ARG A 19 -5.00 1.25 -8.69
N GLY A 20 -5.00 0.32 -7.73
CA GLY A 20 -5.57 -1.02 -7.93
C GLY A 20 -7.05 -1.04 -8.33
N VAL A 21 -7.83 -0.06 -7.89
CA VAL A 21 -9.24 0.12 -8.27
C VAL A 21 -9.41 0.52 -9.75
N ALA A 22 -8.40 1.18 -10.33
CA ALA A 22 -8.41 1.60 -11.73
C ALA A 22 -7.91 0.49 -12.67
N MET A 23 -7.52 -0.67 -12.15
CA MET A 23 -7.08 -1.81 -12.95
C MET A 23 -8.29 -2.61 -13.45
N ALA A 24 -8.12 -3.28 -14.59
CA ALA A 24 -9.22 -3.93 -15.30
C ALA A 24 -9.55 -5.31 -14.73
N ASN A 25 -8.54 -6.14 -14.43
CA ASN A 25 -8.76 -7.53 -14.12
C ASN A 25 -8.52 -7.88 -12.62
N PRO A 26 -9.56 -8.30 -11.87
CA PRO A 26 -9.44 -8.70 -10.46
C PRO A 26 -8.60 -9.94 -10.22
N LYS A 27 -8.53 -10.86 -11.19
CA LYS A 27 -7.79 -12.12 -11.05
C LYS A 27 -6.31 -11.97 -11.37
N LYS A 28 -5.97 -11.07 -12.29
CA LYS A 28 -4.60 -10.91 -12.82
C LYS A 28 -3.89 -9.68 -12.27
N ASP A 29 -4.58 -8.56 -12.18
CA ASP A 29 -3.91 -7.26 -12.00
C ASP A 29 -3.95 -6.79 -10.54
N HIS A 30 -5.12 -6.85 -9.90
CA HIS A 30 -5.26 -6.42 -8.51
C HIS A 30 -6.52 -6.99 -7.84
N PRO A 31 -6.47 -7.36 -6.55
CA PRO A 31 -7.66 -7.76 -5.79
C PRO A 31 -8.77 -6.70 -5.67
N HIS A 32 -8.49 -5.46 -6.09
CA HIS A 32 -9.42 -4.33 -6.08
C HIS A 32 -9.86 -3.92 -7.50
N ALA A 33 -9.35 -4.57 -8.54
CA ALA A 33 -9.70 -4.27 -9.92
C ALA A 33 -11.16 -4.68 -10.21
N GLY A 34 -11.78 -4.03 -11.19
CA GLY A 34 -13.17 -4.28 -11.58
C GLY A 34 -14.06 -3.02 -11.54
N LYS A 35 -15.38 -3.21 -11.54
CA LYS A 35 -16.40 -2.15 -11.74
C LYS A 35 -16.61 -1.23 -10.52
N TYR A 36 -15.60 -1.02 -9.69
CA TYR A 36 -15.65 -0.17 -8.50
C TYR A 36 -14.88 1.14 -8.69
N GLY A 37 -14.80 1.64 -9.92
CA GLY A 37 -13.99 2.82 -10.32
C GLY A 37 -14.20 4.08 -9.45
N THR A 38 -15.32 4.15 -8.71
CA THR A 38 -15.70 5.20 -7.77
C THR A 38 -16.05 4.70 -6.35
N THR A 39 -16.35 3.41 -6.16
CA THR A 39 -16.97 2.87 -4.93
C THR A 39 -15.99 2.02 -4.10
N GLY A 40 -15.15 2.68 -3.31
CA GLY A 40 -14.39 2.04 -2.22
C GLY A 40 -13.58 0.79 -2.60
N ILE A 41 -13.27 -0.05 -1.63
CA ILE A 41 -12.45 -1.27 -1.82
C ILE A 41 -13.33 -2.52 -2.04
N GLY A 42 -14.60 -2.50 -1.62
CA GLY A 42 -15.51 -3.65 -1.71
C GLY A 42 -15.10 -4.88 -0.90
N ARG A 43 -14.07 -4.75 -0.04
CA ARG A 43 -13.51 -5.83 0.80
C ARG A 43 -13.32 -5.34 2.23
N PRO A 44 -13.31 -6.25 3.24
CA PRO A 44 -13.16 -5.88 4.65
C PRO A 44 -11.82 -5.21 4.98
N ALA A 45 -10.80 -5.39 4.15
CA ALA A 45 -9.51 -4.73 4.30
C ALA A 45 -8.88 -4.40 2.94
N PRO A 46 -8.10 -3.31 2.84
CA PRO A 46 -7.29 -3.04 1.66
C PRO A 46 -6.16 -4.05 1.53
N LEU A 47 -6.04 -4.60 0.33
CA LEU A 47 -5.05 -5.60 -0.04
C LEU A 47 -4.01 -5.02 -1.00
N SER A 48 -2.84 -5.66 -1.00
CA SER A 48 -1.80 -5.48 -2.00
C SER A 48 -2.16 -6.23 -3.29
N PRO A 49 -1.43 -6.04 -4.41
CA PRO A 49 -1.63 -6.81 -5.64
C PRO A 49 -1.57 -8.33 -5.43
N TRP A 50 -0.82 -8.79 -4.43
CA TRP A 50 -0.68 -10.21 -4.07
C TRP A 50 -1.63 -10.68 -2.96
N GLY A 51 -2.59 -9.85 -2.55
CA GLY A 51 -3.62 -10.25 -1.58
C GLY A 51 -3.25 -10.09 -0.10
N TRP A 52 -2.06 -9.60 0.26
CA TRP A 52 -1.72 -9.32 1.65
C TRP A 52 -2.42 -8.04 2.16
N LYS A 53 -2.88 -8.06 3.42
CA LYS A 53 -3.50 -6.89 4.09
C LYS A 53 -2.46 -5.77 4.25
N THR A 54 -2.80 -4.56 3.79
CA THR A 54 -1.90 -3.40 3.78
C THR A 54 -2.05 -2.48 4.98
N ARG A 55 -3.18 -2.54 5.70
CA ARG A 55 -3.44 -1.75 6.90
C ARG A 55 -3.46 -2.63 8.15
N GLY A 56 -2.84 -2.15 9.23
CA GLY A 56 -2.95 -2.74 10.57
C GLY A 56 -2.02 -3.92 10.87
N VAL A 57 -1.51 -4.62 9.87
CA VAL A 57 -0.71 -5.85 10.04
C VAL A 57 0.80 -5.54 10.09
N LYS A 58 1.51 -6.17 11.03
CA LYS A 58 2.98 -6.09 11.13
C LYS A 58 3.60 -7.10 10.17
N SER A 59 4.51 -6.67 9.30
CA SER A 59 5.20 -7.54 8.34
C SER A 59 6.41 -8.29 8.92
N ARG A 60 7.07 -7.74 9.95
CA ARG A 60 8.21 -8.39 10.61
C ARG A 60 7.76 -9.59 11.45
N LYS A 61 8.29 -10.77 11.11
CA LYS A 61 8.09 -12.04 11.83
C LYS A 61 9.27 -12.46 12.71
N ARG A 62 10.52 -12.08 12.35
CA ARG A 62 11.72 -12.51 13.07
C ARG A 62 11.73 -11.97 14.50
N VAL A 63 11.66 -12.88 15.47
CA VAL A 63 11.65 -12.60 16.91
C VAL A 63 13.06 -12.60 17.50
N HIS A 64 14.01 -13.32 16.89
CA HIS A 64 15.37 -13.43 17.43
C HIS A 64 16.04 -12.07 17.64
N THR A 65 15.73 -11.03 16.86
CA THR A 65 16.32 -9.69 17.03
C THR A 65 15.46 -8.75 17.88
N ASP A 66 14.48 -9.28 18.64
CA ASP A 66 13.65 -8.47 19.53
C ASP A 66 14.39 -8.11 20.84
N TYR A 67 15.41 -8.88 21.26
CA TYR A 67 16.17 -8.61 22.49
C TYR A 67 16.95 -7.29 22.45
N THR A 68 17.28 -6.78 21.25
CA THR A 68 17.95 -5.48 21.08
C THR A 68 16.99 -4.29 21.08
N ILE A 69 15.68 -4.53 21.14
CA ILE A 69 14.67 -3.47 21.03
C ILE A 69 14.26 -2.99 22.43
N VAL A 70 14.70 -1.78 22.79
CA VAL A 70 14.35 -1.15 24.07
C VAL A 70 12.90 -0.64 24.10
N LYS A 71 12.42 0.01 23.03
CA LYS A 71 11.04 0.48 22.91
C LYS A 71 10.55 0.35 21.46
N LYS A 72 9.34 -0.17 21.27
CA LYS A 72 8.69 -0.23 19.95
C LYS A 72 8.15 1.15 19.57
N ARG A 73 8.23 1.48 18.28
CA ARG A 73 7.65 2.71 17.74
C ARG A 73 6.13 2.75 17.99
N GLU A 74 5.67 3.83 18.60
CA GLU A 74 4.24 4.06 18.83
C GLU A 74 3.50 4.25 17.50
N LYS A 75 2.37 3.56 17.35
CA LYS A 75 1.51 3.74 16.17
C LYS A 75 0.77 5.07 16.34
N LYS A 76 1.02 6.01 15.42
CA LYS A 76 0.21 7.23 15.33
C LYS A 76 -1.24 6.79 15.03
N LYS A 77 -2.18 7.08 15.94
CA LYS A 77 -3.61 6.91 15.68
C LYS A 77 -3.96 7.73 14.43
N ARG A 78 -4.59 7.09 13.45
CA ARG A 78 -5.01 7.69 12.19
C ARG A 78 -6.52 7.66 12.12
#